data_AF-A0A3M0VX38-F1
#
_entry.id   AF-A0A3M0VX38-F1
#
_cell.length_a   1.000
_cell.length_b   1.000
_cell.length_c   1.000
_cell.angle_alpha   90.00
_cell.angle_beta   90.00
_cell.angle_gamma   90.00
#
_symmetry.space_group_name_H-M   'P 1'
#
loop_
_entity.id
_entity.type
_entity.pdbx_description
1 polymer ?
#
loop_
_entity_poly.entity_id
_entity_poly.type
_entity_poly.pdbx_seq_one_letter_code
_entity_poly.pdbx_strand_id
1 'polypeptide(L)'
;MAIQVLADLHLEAPKAYDIFEIIPRAPYLALLGDVGNVASHKDDYLAFLTVQLNKFRTVLFVPGNHEAYHSSWPDTLKILRSFEDEVNKNDSLGDFVLLDRASFKLPDTNVVILGCSLFSSIPAASEMAVSMGLNDFFQTDDWDVPMHNEAHQRDLAWLNTQVADLERSDVKIMIFSHWSPSLDPRALDPRHAQSPITPAFSTDLSEEVCFKSDKVKVWAFGHTHYNCDFTVQRTGNVEPLRLLANQRGYYFAQAEGFDGEKIVNI
;
A
#
# COMPACT_ATOMS: atom_id res chain seq x y z
N MET A 1 6.00 11.71 -15.72
CA MET A 1 6.12 10.26 -15.97
C MET A 1 5.01 9.59 -15.15
N ALA A 2 4.33 8.57 -15.68
CA ALA A 2 3.10 8.03 -15.08
C ALA A 2 3.34 6.69 -14.37
N ILE A 3 2.54 6.42 -13.35
CA ILE A 3 2.50 5.13 -12.63
C ILE A 3 1.04 4.65 -12.63
N GLN A 4 0.78 3.40 -13.01
CA GLN A 4 -0.54 2.78 -12.90
C GLN A 4 -0.70 2.25 -11.47
N VAL A 5 -1.79 2.58 -10.78
CA VAL A 5 -1.96 2.29 -9.35
C VAL A 5 -3.18 1.43 -9.12
N LEU A 6 -3.00 0.27 -8.51
CA LEU A 6 -4.06 -0.66 -8.14
C LEU A 6 -3.83 -1.17 -6.71
N ALA A 7 -4.90 -1.52 -6.01
CA ALA A 7 -4.87 -2.09 -4.67
C ALA A 7 -6.05 -3.05 -4.48
N ASP A 8 -5.98 -3.89 -3.44
CA ASP A 8 -7.10 -4.70 -2.96
C ASP A 8 -7.74 -5.54 -4.07
N LEU A 9 -6.90 -6.23 -4.86
CA LEU A 9 -7.34 -7.05 -5.99
C LEU A 9 -8.06 -8.32 -5.53
N HIS A 10 -7.72 -8.83 -4.34
CA HIS A 10 -8.26 -10.04 -3.71
C HIS A 10 -8.37 -11.23 -4.65
N LEU A 11 -7.25 -11.63 -5.24
CA LEU A 11 -7.19 -12.74 -6.21
C LEU A 11 -7.15 -14.12 -5.55
N GLU A 12 -7.17 -14.20 -4.22
CA GLU A 12 -7.18 -15.43 -3.43
C GLU A 12 -8.57 -16.05 -3.28
N ALA A 13 -9.64 -15.25 -3.36
CA ALA A 13 -11.00 -15.67 -3.02
C ALA A 13 -12.08 -15.07 -3.95
N PRO A 14 -12.46 -15.76 -5.04
CA PRO A 14 -11.89 -17.02 -5.52
C PRO A 14 -10.50 -16.82 -6.11
N LYS A 15 -9.71 -17.92 -6.17
CA LYS A 15 -8.41 -17.91 -6.86
C LYS A 15 -8.59 -17.44 -8.31
N ALA A 16 -7.93 -16.34 -8.66
CA ALA A 16 -8.04 -15.69 -9.97
C ALA A 16 -6.69 -15.13 -10.49
N TYR A 17 -5.57 -15.57 -9.92
CA TYR A 17 -4.21 -15.14 -10.30
C TYR A 17 -3.88 -15.38 -11.79
N ASP A 18 -4.46 -16.42 -12.40
CA ASP A 18 -4.23 -16.84 -13.78
C ASP A 18 -5.15 -16.18 -14.80
N ILE A 19 -6.27 -15.61 -14.36
CA ILE A 19 -7.30 -15.00 -15.23
C ILE A 19 -7.41 -13.48 -15.09
N PHE A 20 -6.91 -12.89 -13.99
CA PHE A 20 -7.00 -11.45 -13.78
C PHE A 20 -5.95 -10.72 -14.61
N GLU A 21 -6.41 -9.90 -15.56
CA GLU A 21 -5.52 -9.15 -16.45
C GLU A 21 -5.40 -7.69 -16.02
N ILE A 22 -4.15 -7.25 -15.86
CA ILE A 22 -3.82 -5.82 -15.81
C ILE A 22 -3.34 -5.41 -17.21
N ILE A 23 -4.03 -4.44 -17.81
CA ILE A 23 -3.67 -3.84 -19.09
C ILE A 23 -2.74 -2.66 -18.82
N PRO A 24 -1.49 -2.66 -19.35
CA PRO A 24 -0.54 -1.57 -19.11
C PRO A 24 -1.03 -0.23 -19.66
N ARG A 25 -1.10 0.77 -18.78
CA ARG A 25 -1.38 2.18 -19.10
C ARG A 25 -0.22 3.11 -18.74
N ALA A 26 0.80 2.58 -18.10
CA ALA A 26 2.04 3.26 -17.73
C ALA A 26 3.21 2.27 -17.73
N PRO A 27 4.47 2.74 -17.81
CA PRO A 27 5.64 1.85 -17.71
C PRO A 27 5.85 1.26 -16.31
N TYR A 28 5.31 1.90 -15.25
CA TYR A 28 5.43 1.45 -13.88
C TYR A 28 4.05 1.05 -13.35
N LEU A 29 3.98 -0.08 -12.66
CA LEU A 29 2.80 -0.54 -11.93
C LEU A 29 3.06 -0.43 -10.43
N ALA A 30 2.14 0.13 -9.67
CA ALA A 30 2.12 0.10 -8.22
C ALA A 30 0.95 -0.77 -7.74
N LEU A 31 1.28 -1.81 -6.98
CA LEU A 31 0.34 -2.70 -6.30
C LEU A 31 0.40 -2.39 -4.79
N LEU A 32 -0.66 -1.79 -4.27
CA LEU A 32 -0.69 -1.22 -2.90
C LEU A 32 -1.35 -2.16 -1.89
N GLY A 33 -0.94 -3.43 -1.90
CA GLY A 33 -1.39 -4.47 -0.99
C GLY A 33 -2.69 -5.15 -1.40
N ASP A 34 -2.98 -6.24 -0.71
CA ASP A 34 -4.15 -7.09 -0.85
C ASP A 34 -4.37 -7.58 -2.29
N VAL A 35 -3.28 -8.00 -2.93
CA VAL A 35 -3.33 -8.79 -4.16
C VAL A 35 -3.79 -10.22 -3.84
N GLY A 36 -3.37 -10.75 -2.70
CA GLY A 36 -3.84 -12.00 -2.11
C GLY A 36 -2.78 -12.72 -1.28
N ASN A 37 -2.99 -14.00 -0.97
CA ASN A 37 -2.14 -14.69 0.00
C ASN A 37 -0.80 -15.17 -0.59
N VAL A 38 0.32 -14.69 -0.04
CA VAL A 38 1.66 -14.97 -0.60
C VAL A 38 2.10 -16.39 -0.29
N ALA A 39 2.04 -16.83 0.97
CA ALA A 39 2.62 -18.11 1.35
C ALA A 39 1.73 -19.30 0.96
N SER A 40 0.42 -19.20 1.23
CA SER A 40 -0.52 -20.29 0.94
C SER A 40 -0.76 -20.50 -0.55
N HIS A 41 -0.66 -19.44 -1.37
CA HIS A 41 -0.83 -19.49 -2.83
C HIS A 41 0.46 -19.19 -3.59
N LYS A 42 1.62 -19.47 -2.99
CA LYS A 42 2.95 -19.04 -3.48
C LYS A 42 3.16 -19.18 -4.98
N ASP A 43 2.96 -20.37 -5.53
CA ASP A 43 3.26 -20.60 -6.95
C ASP A 43 2.36 -19.78 -7.87
N ASP A 44 1.04 -19.76 -7.60
CA ASP A 44 0.05 -18.97 -8.36
C ASP A 44 0.32 -17.45 -8.22
N TYR A 45 0.64 -17.01 -7.00
CA TYR A 45 0.88 -15.61 -6.66
C TYR A 45 2.14 -15.07 -7.34
N LEU A 46 3.26 -15.80 -7.26
CA LEU A 46 4.51 -15.41 -7.89
C LEU A 46 4.43 -15.50 -9.42
N ALA A 47 3.66 -16.45 -9.96
CA ALA A 47 3.36 -16.49 -11.39
C ALA A 47 2.59 -15.23 -11.84
N PHE A 48 1.58 -14.79 -11.07
CA PHE A 48 0.86 -13.54 -11.34
C PHE A 48 1.79 -12.32 -11.36
N LEU A 49 2.68 -12.17 -10.37
CA LEU A 49 3.66 -11.07 -10.35
C LEU A 49 4.60 -11.14 -11.56
N THR A 50 5.08 -12.34 -11.91
CA THR A 50 5.94 -12.55 -13.09
C THR A 50 5.25 -12.13 -14.38
N VAL A 51 3.95 -12.40 -14.54
CA VAL A 51 3.16 -11.91 -15.69
C VAL A 51 3.17 -10.38 -15.76
N GLN A 52 3.14 -9.67 -14.62
CA GLN A 52 3.21 -8.22 -14.61
C GLN A 52 4.62 -7.72 -14.98
N LEU A 53 5.67 -8.39 -14.52
CA LEU A 53 7.06 -8.05 -14.88
C LEU A 53 7.34 -8.24 -16.38
N ASN A 54 6.57 -9.06 -17.10
CA ASN A 54 6.65 -9.14 -18.57
C ASN A 54 5.99 -7.95 -19.29
N LYS A 55 5.13 -7.20 -18.59
CA LYS A 55 4.29 -6.13 -19.16
C LYS A 55 4.73 -4.72 -18.74
N PHE A 56 5.37 -4.61 -17.59
CA PHE A 56 5.79 -3.35 -16.97
C PHE A 56 7.30 -3.32 -16.80
N ARG A 57 7.89 -2.12 -16.89
CA ARG A 57 9.32 -1.90 -16.62
C ARG A 57 9.66 -2.16 -15.17
N THR A 58 8.77 -1.75 -14.26
CA THR A 58 8.93 -2.01 -12.83
C THR A 58 7.56 -2.23 -12.19
N VAL A 59 7.49 -3.20 -11.29
CA VAL A 59 6.36 -3.42 -10.38
C VAL A 59 6.79 -3.02 -8.97
N LEU A 60 6.22 -1.92 -8.50
CA LEU A 60 6.38 -1.39 -7.14
C LEU A 60 5.32 -2.05 -6.25
N PHE A 61 5.73 -2.76 -5.21
CA PHE A 61 4.83 -3.60 -4.43
C PHE A 61 4.87 -3.25 -2.95
N VAL A 62 3.75 -2.80 -2.39
CA VAL A 62 3.55 -2.66 -0.93
C VAL A 62 2.74 -3.86 -0.46
N PRO A 63 3.18 -4.62 0.56
CA PRO A 63 2.36 -5.68 1.13
C PRO A 63 1.25 -5.12 2.04
N GLY A 64 0.05 -5.66 1.88
CA GLY A 64 -1.12 -5.49 2.75
C GLY A 64 -1.32 -6.70 3.68
N ASN A 65 -2.42 -6.71 4.43
CA ASN A 65 -2.69 -7.76 5.42
C ASN A 65 -2.96 -9.12 4.76
N HIS A 66 -3.63 -9.16 3.60
CA HIS A 66 -3.95 -10.43 2.93
C HIS A 66 -2.70 -11.14 2.39
N GLU A 67 -1.59 -10.43 2.15
CA GLU A 67 -0.33 -11.07 1.81
C GLU A 67 0.16 -12.03 2.90
N ALA A 68 -0.08 -11.70 4.17
CA ALA A 68 0.36 -12.48 5.34
C ALA A 68 -0.64 -13.52 5.83
N TYR A 69 -1.88 -13.53 5.32
CA TYR A 69 -2.89 -14.50 5.72
C TYR A 69 -2.44 -15.95 5.45
N HIS A 70 -2.79 -16.83 6.38
CA HIS A 70 -2.40 -18.23 6.48
C HIS A 70 -0.87 -18.43 6.58
N SER A 71 -0.18 -17.43 7.13
CA SER A 71 1.26 -17.41 7.35
C SER A 71 1.63 -16.33 8.37
N SER A 72 2.93 -16.02 8.47
CA SER A 72 3.46 -14.94 9.30
C SER A 72 4.01 -13.80 8.43
N TRP A 73 4.09 -12.60 8.97
CA TRP A 73 4.77 -11.46 8.32
C TRP A 73 6.24 -11.77 7.95
N PRO A 74 7.06 -12.35 8.84
CA PRO A 74 8.44 -12.72 8.50
C PRO A 74 8.55 -13.68 7.31
N ASP A 75 7.72 -14.73 7.25
CA ASP A 75 7.77 -15.71 6.16
C ASP A 75 7.27 -15.11 4.83
N THR A 76 6.22 -14.31 4.89
CA THR A 76 5.68 -13.55 3.75
C THR A 76 6.74 -12.64 3.14
N LEU A 77 7.38 -11.80 3.97
CA LEU A 77 8.45 -10.91 3.52
C LEU A 77 9.67 -11.67 3.01
N LYS A 78 10.01 -12.82 3.60
CA LYS A 78 11.08 -13.69 3.11
C LYS A 78 10.81 -14.23 1.71
N ILE A 79 9.57 -14.64 1.42
CA ILE A 79 9.16 -15.09 0.08
C ILE A 79 9.27 -13.93 -0.91
N LEU A 80 8.72 -12.76 -0.59
CA LEU A 80 8.74 -11.59 -1.48
C LEU A 80 10.16 -11.09 -1.76
N ARG A 81 11.05 -11.05 -0.75
CA ARG A 81 12.47 -10.69 -0.94
C ARG A 81 13.22 -11.71 -1.78
N SER A 82 12.94 -13.01 -1.58
CA SER A 82 13.56 -14.06 -2.41
C SER A 82 13.12 -13.94 -3.88
N PHE A 83 11.84 -13.60 -4.10
CA PHE A 83 11.31 -13.34 -5.43
C PHE A 83 11.96 -12.11 -6.07
N GLU A 84 12.05 -10.98 -5.34
CA GLU A 84 12.76 -9.77 -5.75
C GLU A 84 14.19 -10.08 -6.21
N ASP A 85 14.95 -10.80 -5.36
CA ASP A 85 16.32 -11.20 -5.65
C ASP A 85 16.45 -12.11 -6.88
N GLU A 86 15.45 -12.95 -7.16
CA GLU A 86 15.45 -13.88 -8.29
C GLU A 86 15.13 -13.16 -9.60
N VAL A 87 14.02 -12.42 -9.64
CA VAL A 87 13.54 -11.79 -10.88
C VAL A 87 14.41 -10.62 -11.33
N ASN A 88 14.99 -9.86 -10.39
CA ASN A 88 15.87 -8.73 -10.72
C ASN A 88 17.25 -9.17 -11.24
N LYS A 89 17.57 -10.47 -11.23
CA LYS A 89 18.74 -11.04 -11.93
C LYS A 89 18.44 -11.46 -13.36
N ASN A 90 17.18 -11.40 -13.78
CA ASN A 90 16.74 -11.80 -15.10
C ASN A 90 16.42 -10.59 -15.97
N ASP A 91 17.36 -10.20 -16.83
CA ASP A 91 17.23 -9.05 -17.75
C ASP A 91 16.06 -9.17 -18.75
N SER A 92 15.41 -10.34 -18.86
CA SER A 92 14.21 -10.51 -19.71
C SER A 92 12.92 -10.04 -19.04
N LEU A 93 12.95 -9.72 -17.75
CA LEU A 93 11.81 -9.24 -16.96
C LEU A 93 12.03 -7.76 -16.60
N GLY A 94 10.95 -7.07 -16.28
CA GLY A 94 11.02 -5.82 -15.53
C GLY A 94 11.48 -6.03 -14.09
N ASP A 95 11.77 -4.94 -13.40
CA ASP A 95 12.22 -4.96 -12.01
C ASP A 95 11.03 -5.14 -11.05
N PHE A 96 11.16 -6.01 -10.06
CA PHE A 96 10.27 -6.02 -8.89
C PHE A 96 10.92 -5.21 -7.77
N VAL A 97 10.16 -4.35 -7.11
CA VAL A 97 10.65 -3.56 -5.98
C VAL A 97 9.69 -3.73 -4.81
N LEU A 98 10.17 -4.41 -3.76
CA LEU A 98 9.42 -4.56 -2.53
C LEU A 98 9.53 -3.29 -1.68
N LEU A 99 8.41 -2.59 -1.53
CA LEU A 99 8.26 -1.38 -0.74
C LEU A 99 7.89 -1.72 0.72
N ASP A 100 8.83 -2.35 1.44
CA ASP A 100 8.76 -2.62 2.89
C ASP A 100 9.77 -1.71 3.63
N ARG A 101 9.37 -0.45 3.86
CA ARG A 101 10.27 0.63 4.31
C ARG A 101 11.45 0.80 3.34
N ALA A 102 11.11 0.94 2.05
CA ALA A 102 12.08 1.10 0.97
C ALA A 102 11.81 2.34 0.12
N SER A 103 12.85 2.79 -0.60
CA SER A 103 12.78 3.95 -1.48
C SER A 103 13.15 3.57 -2.90
N PHE A 104 12.47 4.17 -3.88
CA PHE A 104 12.73 3.99 -5.30
C PHE A 104 12.80 5.34 -5.99
N LYS A 105 13.93 5.65 -6.63
CA LYS A 105 14.05 6.85 -7.46
C LYS A 105 13.54 6.53 -8.86
N LEU A 106 12.49 7.24 -9.27
CA LEU A 106 11.93 7.04 -10.60
C LEU A 106 12.94 7.50 -11.68
N PRO A 107 13.38 6.61 -12.58
CA PRO A 107 14.43 6.90 -13.56
C PRO A 107 14.16 8.17 -14.36
N ASP A 108 15.22 8.94 -14.63
CA ASP A 108 15.19 10.18 -15.43
C ASP A 108 14.25 11.28 -14.90
N THR A 109 13.90 11.23 -13.62
CA THR A 109 13.10 12.26 -12.93
C THR A 109 13.71 12.67 -11.60
N ASN A 110 13.15 13.72 -10.98
CA ASN A 110 13.43 14.08 -9.60
C ASN A 110 12.38 13.51 -8.62
N VAL A 111 11.67 12.45 -9.01
CA VAL A 111 10.64 11.82 -8.18
C VAL A 111 11.26 10.68 -7.37
N VAL A 112 11.02 10.70 -6.06
CA VAL A 112 11.33 9.61 -5.14
C VAL A 112 10.02 9.02 -4.63
N ILE A 113 9.92 7.70 -4.70
CA ILE A 113 8.83 6.93 -4.14
C ILE A 113 9.31 6.35 -2.82
N LEU A 114 8.58 6.61 -1.75
CA LEU A 114 8.76 5.96 -0.46
C LEU A 114 7.61 5.00 -0.25
N GLY A 115 7.88 3.78 0.22
CA GLY A 115 6.78 2.88 0.53
C GLY A 115 7.07 1.91 1.67
N CYS A 116 5.99 1.63 2.39
CA CYS A 116 5.88 0.73 3.52
C CYS A 116 4.39 0.40 3.69
N SER A 117 4.05 -0.72 4.34
CA SER A 117 2.66 -1.06 4.63
C SER A 117 1.93 0.08 5.36
N LEU A 118 2.59 0.72 6.33
CA LEU A 118 2.05 1.77 7.20
C LEU A 118 0.89 1.26 8.04
N PHE A 119 1.05 0.13 8.72
CA PHE A 119 0.03 -0.41 9.64
C PHE A 119 -0.63 0.70 10.45
N SER A 120 -1.94 0.61 10.73
CA SER A 120 -2.61 1.66 11.51
C SER A 120 -2.20 1.65 12.98
N SER A 121 -2.43 2.76 13.67
CA SER A 121 -2.33 2.89 15.13
C SER A 121 -3.69 2.60 15.77
N ILE A 122 -3.78 1.48 16.49
CA ILE A 122 -4.97 1.03 17.21
C ILE A 122 -4.88 1.53 18.66
N PRO A 123 -5.76 2.45 19.10
CA PRO A 123 -5.79 2.90 20.49
C PRO A 123 -6.21 1.78 21.44
N ALA A 124 -5.69 1.80 22.68
CA ALA A 124 -6.05 0.83 23.71
C ALA A 124 -7.57 0.71 23.95
N ALA A 125 -8.32 1.81 23.77
CA ALA A 125 -9.78 1.81 23.90
C ALA A 125 -10.50 0.97 22.82
N SER A 126 -9.87 0.74 21.68
CA SER A 126 -10.40 -0.03 20.55
C SER A 126 -9.80 -1.43 20.43
N GLU A 127 -8.73 -1.74 21.18
CA GLU A 127 -7.96 -2.98 21.07
C GLU A 127 -8.83 -4.25 21.15
N MET A 128 -9.73 -4.33 22.13
CA MET A 128 -10.63 -5.49 22.27
C MET A 128 -11.57 -5.64 21.07
N ALA A 129 -12.17 -4.53 20.62
CA ALA A 129 -13.09 -4.57 19.49
C ALA A 129 -12.38 -4.94 18.18
N VAL A 130 -11.16 -4.43 17.99
CA VAL A 130 -10.33 -4.67 16.81
C VAL A 130 -9.81 -6.11 16.78
N SER A 131 -9.18 -6.57 17.87
CA SER A 131 -8.64 -7.93 17.96
C SER A 131 -9.69 -9.02 17.75
N MET A 132 -10.93 -8.78 18.21
CA MET A 132 -12.04 -9.72 18.01
C MET A 132 -12.80 -9.51 16.70
N GLY A 133 -12.66 -8.35 16.06
CA GLY A 133 -13.48 -7.93 14.92
C GLY A 133 -12.80 -8.05 13.57
N LEU A 134 -11.47 -8.16 13.52
CA LEU A 134 -10.70 -8.29 12.28
C LEU A 134 -10.08 -9.67 12.09
N ASN A 135 -10.18 -10.17 10.86
CA ASN A 135 -9.58 -11.43 10.46
C ASN A 135 -8.05 -11.40 10.51
N ASP A 136 -7.43 -10.23 10.40
CA ASP A 136 -5.99 -10.03 10.47
C ASP A 136 -5.33 -10.77 11.63
N PHE A 137 -5.95 -10.72 12.81
CA PHE A 137 -5.45 -11.33 14.06
C PHE A 137 -5.84 -12.81 14.24
N PHE A 138 -6.59 -13.38 13.29
CA PHE A 138 -6.97 -14.80 13.28
C PHE A 138 -6.35 -15.56 12.10
N GLN A 139 -6.09 -14.86 11.00
CA GLN A 139 -5.55 -15.44 9.77
C GLN A 139 -4.04 -15.30 9.69
N THR A 140 -3.42 -14.41 10.48
CA THR A 140 -1.97 -14.22 10.49
C THR A 140 -1.36 -14.86 11.73
N ASP A 141 -0.40 -15.75 11.52
CA ASP A 141 0.35 -16.42 12.57
C ASP A 141 1.19 -15.42 13.37
N ASP A 142 1.19 -15.59 14.69
CA ASP A 142 1.97 -14.79 15.64
C ASP A 142 1.78 -13.26 15.46
N TRP A 143 0.53 -12.84 15.22
CA TRP A 143 0.19 -11.42 15.02
C TRP A 143 -0.92 -10.96 15.98
N ASP A 144 -0.62 -9.95 16.78
CA ASP A 144 -1.57 -9.32 17.70
C ASP A 144 -1.56 -7.78 17.57
N VAL A 145 -2.47 -7.11 18.29
CA VAL A 145 -2.60 -5.65 18.25
C VAL A 145 -1.32 -4.93 18.73
N PRO A 146 -0.65 -5.36 19.83
CA PRO A 146 0.66 -4.82 20.18
C PRO A 146 1.69 -4.87 19.04
N MET A 147 1.87 -6.02 18.39
CA MET A 147 2.81 -6.16 17.27
C MET A 147 2.43 -5.29 16.06
N HIS A 148 1.14 -5.18 15.76
CA HIS A 148 0.60 -4.28 14.73
C HIS A 148 0.96 -2.83 15.02
N ASN A 149 0.77 -2.37 16.25
CA ASN A 149 1.12 -1.02 16.69
C ASN A 149 2.65 -0.78 16.69
N GLU A 150 3.45 -1.78 17.05
CA GLU A 150 4.92 -1.70 16.92
C GLU A 150 5.35 -1.58 15.46
N ALA A 151 4.67 -2.28 14.54
CA ALA A 151 4.92 -2.15 13.11
C ALA A 151 4.53 -0.76 12.58
N HIS A 152 3.38 -0.20 13.00
CA HIS A 152 3.00 1.18 12.72
C HIS A 152 4.09 2.16 13.12
N GLN A 153 4.59 2.05 14.36
CA GLN A 153 5.63 2.95 14.89
C GLN A 153 6.92 2.87 14.06
N ARG A 154 7.35 1.66 13.66
CA ARG A 154 8.53 1.47 12.80
C ARG A 154 8.35 2.08 11.42
N ASP A 155 7.18 1.89 10.82
CA ASP A 155 6.85 2.43 9.49
C ASP A 155 6.81 3.96 9.51
N LEU A 156 6.09 4.54 10.47
CA LEU A 156 5.95 5.99 10.61
C LEU A 156 7.29 6.66 10.92
N ALA A 157 8.09 6.08 11.84
CA ALA A 157 9.41 6.62 12.15
C ALA A 157 10.32 6.62 10.92
N TRP A 158 10.37 5.51 10.19
CA TRP A 158 11.14 5.42 8.95
C TRP A 158 10.67 6.45 7.91
N LEU A 159 9.35 6.56 7.68
CA LEU A 159 8.79 7.46 6.68
C LEU A 159 9.09 8.94 7.01
N ASN A 160 8.93 9.33 8.28
CA ASN A 160 9.28 10.68 8.74
C ASN A 160 10.77 10.97 8.57
N THR A 161 11.65 10.02 8.91
CA THR A 161 13.11 10.17 8.69
C THR A 161 13.43 10.35 7.22
N GLN A 162 12.90 9.50 6.33
CA GLN A 162 13.17 9.59 4.90
C GLN A 162 12.69 10.90 4.28
N VAL A 163 11.50 11.38 4.68
CA VAL A 163 10.98 12.66 4.19
C VAL A 163 11.86 13.81 4.70
N ALA A 164 12.23 13.82 5.98
CA ALA A 164 13.11 14.83 6.56
C ALA A 164 14.46 14.91 5.84
N ASP A 165 15.08 13.77 5.55
CA ASP A 165 16.36 13.69 4.84
C ASP A 165 16.27 14.25 3.41
N LEU A 166 15.11 14.11 2.78
CA LEU A 166 14.84 14.60 1.42
C LEU A 166 14.39 16.07 1.36
N GLU A 167 14.06 16.72 2.48
CA GLU A 167 13.55 18.10 2.51
C GLU A 167 14.49 19.11 1.82
N ARG A 168 15.79 18.90 1.95
CA ARG A 168 16.81 19.80 1.39
C ARG A 168 17.16 19.49 -0.06
N SER A 169 16.58 18.43 -0.63
CA SER A 169 16.83 18.00 -1.99
C SER A 169 15.81 18.60 -2.96
N ASP A 170 16.21 18.78 -4.22
CA ASP A 170 15.28 19.14 -5.30
C ASP A 170 14.55 17.89 -5.81
N VAL A 171 13.68 17.35 -4.95
CA VAL A 171 12.87 16.15 -5.25
C VAL A 171 11.39 16.41 -5.04
N LYS A 172 10.56 15.60 -5.70
CA LYS A 172 9.15 15.42 -5.37
C LYS A 172 8.95 14.01 -4.82
N ILE A 173 8.13 13.86 -3.80
CA ILE A 173 7.92 12.59 -3.10
C ILE A 173 6.51 12.06 -3.40
N MET A 174 6.45 10.78 -3.75
CA MET A 174 5.24 9.95 -3.69
C MET A 174 5.37 9.00 -2.50
N ILE A 175 4.30 8.85 -1.73
CA ILE A 175 4.22 7.85 -0.66
C ILE A 175 3.21 6.79 -1.07
N PHE A 176 3.62 5.52 -0.98
CA PHE A 176 2.78 4.36 -1.24
C PHE A 176 2.65 3.54 0.05
N SER A 177 1.43 3.37 0.51
CA SER A 177 1.11 2.52 1.66
C SER A 177 -0.04 1.57 1.36
N HIS A 178 -0.29 0.61 2.24
CA HIS A 178 -1.52 -0.17 2.18
C HIS A 178 -2.59 0.48 3.05
N TRP A 179 -2.30 0.73 4.33
CA TRP A 179 -3.21 1.42 5.24
C TRP A 179 -3.30 2.93 4.96
N SER A 180 -4.46 3.50 5.30
CA SER A 180 -4.78 4.91 5.04
C SER A 180 -4.10 5.85 6.06
N PRO A 181 -3.49 6.96 5.59
CA PRO A 181 -2.81 7.95 6.44
C PRO A 181 -3.74 9.08 6.93
N SER A 182 -5.05 8.95 6.75
CA SER A 182 -5.99 10.06 7.01
C SER A 182 -7.33 9.60 7.56
N LEU A 183 -7.89 10.41 8.47
CA LEU A 183 -9.28 10.34 8.90
C LEU A 183 -10.18 11.38 8.20
N ASP A 184 -9.73 11.98 7.10
CA ASP A 184 -10.57 12.87 6.29
C ASP A 184 -11.83 12.12 5.83
N PRO A 185 -13.05 12.66 6.03
CA PRO A 185 -14.29 11.99 5.64
C PRO A 185 -14.37 11.60 4.15
N ARG A 186 -13.56 12.21 3.28
CA ARG A 186 -13.49 11.86 1.85
C ARG A 186 -12.60 10.65 1.56
N ALA A 187 -11.84 10.17 2.53
CA ALA A 187 -11.04 8.94 2.48
C ALA A 187 -11.65 7.80 3.30
N LEU A 188 -12.76 8.04 4.00
CA LEU A 188 -13.44 7.08 4.86
C LEU A 188 -14.79 6.70 4.27
N ASP A 189 -15.11 5.41 4.31
CA ASP A 189 -16.46 4.96 4.00
C ASP A 189 -17.44 5.42 5.09
N PRO A 190 -18.48 6.23 4.76
CA PRO A 190 -19.45 6.70 5.74
C PRO A 190 -20.18 5.57 6.49
N ARG A 191 -20.29 4.38 5.88
CA ARG A 191 -20.89 3.18 6.51
C ARG A 191 -20.13 2.72 7.75
N HIS A 192 -18.84 3.04 7.84
CA HIS A 192 -17.95 2.61 8.90
C HIS A 192 -17.50 3.74 9.83
N ALA A 193 -17.96 4.98 9.63
CA ALA A 193 -17.51 6.14 10.40
C ALA A 193 -17.71 6.01 11.93
N GLN A 194 -18.66 5.19 12.39
CA GLN A 194 -18.93 4.95 13.81
C GLN A 194 -18.52 3.55 14.28
N SER A 195 -17.85 2.77 13.44
CA SER A 195 -17.46 1.41 13.79
C SER A 195 -16.35 1.41 14.85
N PRO A 196 -16.44 0.57 15.90
CA PRO A 196 -15.41 0.50 16.93
C PRO A 196 -14.07 -0.04 16.41
N ILE A 197 -14.06 -0.66 15.21
CA ILE A 197 -12.86 -1.20 14.55
C ILE A 197 -12.23 -0.25 13.54
N THR A 198 -12.82 0.92 13.28
CA THR A 198 -12.29 1.91 12.31
C THR A 198 -10.82 2.27 12.49
N PRO A 199 -10.27 2.40 13.73
CA PRO A 199 -8.85 2.68 13.92
C PRO A 199 -7.89 1.63 13.35
N ALA A 200 -8.38 0.43 13.03
CA ALA A 200 -7.58 -0.59 12.39
C ALA A 200 -7.36 -0.36 10.88
N PHE A 201 -8.10 0.58 10.26
CA PHE A 201 -8.03 0.83 8.83
C PHE A 201 -7.33 2.14 8.47
N SER A 202 -7.31 3.11 9.39
CA SER A 202 -6.85 4.46 9.10
C SER A 202 -6.27 5.12 10.35
N THR A 203 -5.24 5.92 10.18
CA THR A 203 -4.64 6.72 11.26
C THR A 203 -4.46 8.15 10.77
N ASP A 204 -4.82 9.13 11.59
CA ASP A 204 -4.62 10.53 11.24
C ASP A 204 -3.14 10.90 11.39
N LEU A 205 -2.45 11.06 10.28
CA LEU A 205 -1.05 11.48 10.24
C LEU A 205 -0.89 12.97 9.90
N SER A 206 -1.97 13.77 9.94
CA SER A 206 -1.92 15.19 9.54
C SER A 206 -0.89 16.03 10.30
N GLU A 207 -0.49 15.58 11.49
CA GLU A 207 0.52 16.24 12.32
C GLU A 207 1.96 15.75 12.08
N GLU A 208 2.16 14.71 11.28
CA GLU A 208 3.45 14.07 11.03
C GLU A 208 4.27 14.77 9.94
N VAL A 209 5.60 14.62 10.01
CA VAL A 209 6.55 15.24 9.06
C VAL A 209 6.25 14.81 7.62
N CYS A 210 6.02 13.51 7.42
CA CYS A 210 5.69 12.95 6.13
C CYS A 210 4.39 13.51 5.52
N PHE A 211 3.41 13.89 6.34
CA PHE A 211 2.18 14.50 5.85
C PHE A 211 2.35 16.00 5.59
N LYS A 212 3.06 16.71 6.48
CA LYS A 212 3.24 18.17 6.42
C LYS A 212 4.21 18.64 5.33
N SER A 213 5.17 17.82 4.93
CA SER A 213 6.25 18.22 4.03
C SER A 213 5.76 18.61 2.62
N ASP A 214 6.11 19.81 2.17
CA ASP A 214 5.76 20.31 0.84
C ASP A 214 6.31 19.44 -0.30
N LYS A 215 7.36 18.65 -0.05
CA LYS A 215 7.96 17.71 -1.00
C LYS A 215 7.02 16.56 -1.34
N VAL A 216 6.17 16.16 -0.40
CA VAL A 216 5.18 15.09 -0.60
C VAL A 216 4.02 15.65 -1.38
N LYS A 217 3.85 15.17 -2.61
CA LYS A 217 2.81 15.65 -3.54
C LYS A 217 1.64 14.66 -3.66
N VAL A 218 1.93 13.37 -3.52
CA VAL A 218 0.94 12.29 -3.63
C VAL A 218 1.17 11.28 -2.52
N TRP A 219 0.07 10.85 -1.89
CA TRP A 219 0.03 9.66 -1.04
C TRP A 219 -1.05 8.72 -1.57
N ALA A 220 -0.65 7.56 -2.08
CA ALA A 220 -1.58 6.54 -2.55
C ALA A 220 -1.65 5.37 -1.56
N PHE A 221 -2.86 4.84 -1.33
CA PHE A 221 -3.13 3.79 -0.35
C PHE A 221 -4.26 2.84 -0.78
N GLY A 222 -4.50 1.78 0.00
CA GLY A 222 -5.53 0.76 -0.18
C GLY A 222 -6.32 0.47 1.11
N HIS A 223 -6.63 -0.81 1.37
CA HIS A 223 -7.18 -1.41 2.60
C HIS A 223 -8.62 -1.03 2.99
N THR A 224 -9.05 0.20 2.71
CA THR A 224 -10.35 0.73 3.16
C THR A 224 -11.53 0.29 2.30
N HIS A 225 -11.27 -0.32 1.14
CA HIS A 225 -12.23 -0.63 0.08
C HIS A 225 -13.10 0.56 -0.34
N TYR A 226 -12.53 1.76 -0.22
CA TYR A 226 -13.20 3.01 -0.53
C TYR A 226 -12.31 3.89 -1.42
N ASN A 227 -12.73 4.06 -2.66
CA ASN A 227 -11.96 4.81 -3.65
C ASN A 227 -12.11 6.32 -3.45
N CYS A 228 -10.99 7.02 -3.55
CA CYS A 228 -10.96 8.47 -3.40
C CYS A 228 -9.81 9.07 -4.22
N ASP A 229 -9.97 10.32 -4.64
CA ASP A 229 -8.94 11.09 -5.32
C ASP A 229 -9.20 12.57 -5.08
N PHE A 230 -8.50 13.15 -4.12
CA PHE A 230 -8.73 14.54 -3.72
C PHE A 230 -7.47 15.17 -3.12
N THR A 231 -7.47 16.50 -3.06
CA THR A 231 -6.40 17.25 -2.39
C THR A 231 -6.82 17.66 -0.98
N VAL A 232 -5.94 17.40 -0.02
CA VAL A 232 -6.01 17.88 1.36
C VAL A 232 -5.20 19.16 1.48
N GLN A 233 -5.82 20.19 2.06
CA GLN A 233 -5.13 21.42 2.43
C GLN A 233 -4.29 21.16 3.67
N ARG A 234 -3.03 21.60 3.63
CA ARG A 234 -2.11 21.49 4.77
C ARG A 234 -2.05 22.81 5.50
N THR A 235 -1.63 22.78 6.76
CA THR A 235 -1.50 23.98 7.57
C THR A 235 -0.40 24.90 7.02
N GLY A 236 -0.66 26.21 7.02
CA GLY A 236 0.25 27.21 6.46
C GLY A 236 0.18 27.36 4.93
N ASN A 237 1.20 27.98 4.34
CA ASN A 237 1.31 28.20 2.89
C ASN A 237 2.02 27.03 2.19
N VAL A 238 1.62 25.80 2.52
CA VAL A 238 2.17 24.57 1.95
C VAL A 238 1.26 24.10 0.82
N GLU A 239 1.83 23.64 -0.29
CA GLU A 239 1.03 23.08 -1.39
C GLU A 239 0.16 21.91 -0.91
N PRO A 240 -1.06 21.74 -1.46
CA PRO A 240 -1.94 20.64 -1.06
C PRO A 240 -1.31 19.25 -1.31
N LEU A 241 -1.62 18.29 -0.45
CA LEU A 241 -1.29 16.88 -0.65
C LEU A 241 -2.43 16.21 -1.41
N ARG A 242 -2.13 15.47 -2.49
CA ARG A 242 -3.12 14.61 -3.14
C ARG A 242 -3.17 13.25 -2.45
N LEU A 243 -4.34 12.89 -1.91
CA LEU A 243 -4.64 11.55 -1.41
C LEU A 243 -5.37 10.76 -2.51
N LEU A 244 -4.96 9.51 -2.71
CA LEU A 244 -5.47 8.64 -3.76
C LEU A 244 -5.66 7.21 -3.27
N ALA A 245 -6.81 6.61 -3.52
CA ALA A 245 -7.03 5.17 -3.38
C ALA A 245 -7.77 4.64 -4.61
N ASN A 246 -7.28 3.51 -5.15
CA ASN A 246 -7.85 2.82 -6.30
C ASN A 246 -7.83 1.30 -6.09
N GLN A 247 -8.82 0.87 -5.34
CA GLN A 247 -9.04 -0.42 -4.71
C GLN A 247 -10.13 -1.15 -5.48
N ARG A 248 -9.88 -2.41 -5.87
CA ARG A 248 -10.92 -3.23 -6.50
C ARG A 248 -11.92 -3.72 -5.47
N GLY A 249 -11.44 -4.08 -4.28
CA GLY A 249 -12.22 -4.74 -3.24
C GLY A 249 -12.52 -6.21 -3.57
N TYR A 250 -13.20 -6.89 -2.66
CA TYR A 250 -13.52 -8.31 -2.79
C TYR A 250 -14.29 -8.63 -4.08
N TYR A 251 -14.08 -9.83 -4.62
CA TYR A 251 -14.79 -10.32 -5.81
C TYR A 251 -16.32 -10.18 -5.72
N PHE A 252 -16.90 -10.48 -4.55
CA PHE A 252 -18.34 -10.42 -4.30
C PHE A 252 -18.84 -9.03 -3.84
N ALA A 253 -17.94 -8.08 -3.61
CA ALA A 253 -18.26 -6.75 -3.08
C ALA A 253 -17.22 -5.72 -3.58
N GLN A 254 -17.16 -5.53 -4.90
CA GLN A 254 -16.22 -4.60 -5.50
C GLN A 254 -16.51 -3.15 -5.07
N ALA A 255 -15.44 -2.40 -4.83
CA ALA A 255 -15.52 -1.00 -4.44
C ALA A 255 -15.99 -0.14 -5.62
N GLU A 256 -16.91 0.79 -5.34
CA GLU A 256 -17.38 1.75 -6.34
C GLU A 256 -16.22 2.63 -6.83
N GLY A 257 -16.21 2.94 -8.13
CA GLY A 257 -15.21 3.85 -8.71
C GLY A 257 -13.83 3.25 -8.95
N PHE A 258 -13.65 1.94 -8.79
CA PHE A 258 -12.42 1.25 -9.18
C PHE A 258 -12.16 1.45 -10.68
N ASP A 259 -10.93 1.85 -11.01
CA ASP A 259 -10.49 2.06 -12.38
C ASP A 259 -9.21 1.25 -12.64
N GLY A 260 -9.33 0.15 -13.38
CA GLY A 260 -8.18 -0.70 -13.75
C GLY A 260 -7.12 0.03 -14.59
N GLU A 261 -7.45 1.20 -15.14
CA GLU A 261 -6.58 2.03 -15.96
C GLU A 261 -6.00 3.24 -15.20
N LYS A 262 -6.27 3.36 -13.90
CA LYS A 262 -5.90 4.52 -13.10
C LYS A 262 -4.40 4.78 -13.14
N ILE A 263 -4.05 5.95 -13.66
CA ILE A 263 -2.68 6.46 -13.64
C ILE A 263 -2.54 7.68 -12.73
N VAL A 264 -1.38 7.80 -12.09
CA VAL A 264 -0.98 8.96 -11.30
C VAL A 264 0.27 9.58 -11.90
N ASN A 265 0.32 10.92 -11.89
CA ASN A 265 1.43 11.74 -12.34
C ASN A 265 1.83 12.71 -11.22
N ILE A 266 3.10 13.13 -11.26
CA ILE A 266 3.69 14.19 -10.43
C ILE A 266 4.37 15.24 -11.32
#